data_AF-A0A1F3TT36-F1
#
_entry.id   AF-A0A1F3TT36-F1
#
_cell.length_a   1.000
_cell.length_b   1.000
_cell.length_c   1.000
_cell.angle_alpha   90.00
_cell.angle_beta   90.00
_cell.angle_gamma   90.00
#
_symmetry.space_group_name_H-M   'P 1'
#
loop_
_entity.id
_entity.type
_entity.pdbx_description
1 polymer ?
#
loop_
_entity_poly.entity_id
_entity_poly.type
_entity_poly.pdbx_seq_one_letter_code
_entity_poly.pdbx_strand_id
1 'polypeptide(L)'
;MIVKTLVLRSLFVLSFLFQTLALASSSYPDGPELTKTPGALCEQGTKRYQENITYCERDVPPELKKEIIREYDEEFGFNIRRMPRNDFKIDHFIPLSIGGANSKTNLWPQHKSVYKITDPIEHLVAQKIKESRIKQADAVRVIREVKLNLSKAPEVIRYLESL
;
A
#
# COMPACT_ATOMS: atom_id res chain seq x y z
N MET A 1 50.23 -32.26 57.64
CA MET A 1 50.76 -31.97 56.31
C MET A 1 49.61 -31.99 55.30
N ILE A 2 49.30 -30.82 54.72
CA ILE A 2 48.78 -30.55 53.34
C ILE A 2 47.48 -31.28 52.90
N VAL A 3 46.30 -30.65 53.01
CA VAL A 3 45.52 -29.88 51.99
C VAL A 3 45.20 -30.66 50.70
N LYS A 4 43.91 -30.82 50.36
CA LYS A 4 43.23 -30.21 49.18
C LYS A 4 41.81 -30.75 49.00
N THR A 5 40.84 -29.88 49.27
CA THR A 5 39.45 -29.93 48.81
C THR A 5 39.40 -29.94 47.28
N LEU A 6 38.67 -30.90 46.68
CA LEU A 6 38.32 -30.86 45.27
C LEU A 6 36.83 -30.51 45.13
N VAL A 7 36.57 -29.23 44.91
CA VAL A 7 35.24 -28.72 44.55
C VAL A 7 35.05 -28.99 43.05
N LEU A 8 34.26 -29.99 42.69
CA LEU A 8 33.88 -30.21 41.29
C LEU A 8 32.67 -29.32 40.96
N ARG A 9 32.95 -28.13 40.42
CA ARG A 9 31.95 -27.21 39.88
C ARG A 9 31.42 -27.78 38.56
N SER A 10 30.21 -28.34 38.58
CA SER A 10 29.49 -28.65 37.33
C SER A 10 28.90 -27.35 36.76
N LEU A 11 29.49 -26.85 35.68
CA LEU A 11 28.95 -25.72 34.91
C LEU A 11 27.62 -26.12 34.27
N PHE A 12 26.53 -25.49 34.69
CA PHE A 12 25.29 -25.43 33.90
C PHE A 12 25.54 -24.49 32.71
N VAL A 13 25.78 -25.05 31.52
CA VAL A 13 25.76 -24.28 30.27
C VAL A 13 24.30 -24.11 29.87
N LEU A 14 23.72 -22.96 30.22
CA LEU A 14 22.37 -22.57 29.84
C LEU A 14 22.40 -22.09 28.38
N SER A 15 22.21 -23.01 27.42
CA SER A 15 22.00 -22.65 26.00
C SER A 15 20.66 -21.95 25.85
N PHE A 16 20.67 -20.62 25.85
CA PHE A 16 19.55 -19.81 25.38
C PHE A 16 19.42 -19.96 23.85
N LEU A 17 18.49 -20.82 23.41
CA LEU A 17 18.01 -20.84 22.03
C LEU A 17 17.23 -19.55 21.77
N PHE A 18 17.88 -18.56 21.17
CA PHE A 18 17.20 -17.42 20.56
C PHE A 18 16.42 -17.93 19.34
N GLN A 19 15.14 -18.25 19.52
CA GLN A 19 14.23 -18.45 18.40
C GLN A 19 13.99 -17.08 17.76
N THR A 20 14.69 -16.80 16.67
CA THR A 20 14.36 -15.67 15.81
C THR A 20 13.02 -15.96 15.16
N LEU A 21 11.96 -15.30 15.65
CA LEU A 21 10.68 -15.20 14.94
C LEU A 21 10.95 -14.48 13.61
N ALA A 22 11.12 -15.25 12.53
CA ALA A 22 11.11 -14.71 11.19
C ALA A 22 9.68 -14.23 10.91
N LEU A 23 9.45 -12.92 10.96
CA LEU A 23 8.25 -12.31 10.41
C LEU A 23 8.20 -12.69 8.93
N ALA A 24 7.25 -13.53 8.54
CA ALA A 24 7.01 -13.85 7.15
C ALA A 24 6.55 -12.56 6.45
N SER A 25 7.43 -11.93 5.68
CA SER A 25 7.05 -10.84 4.80
C SER A 25 6.15 -11.37 3.69
N SER A 26 5.11 -10.63 3.35
CA SER A 26 4.25 -10.96 2.21
C SER A 26 5.09 -11.02 0.92
N SER A 27 4.75 -11.92 0.01
CA SER A 27 5.43 -12.01 -1.31
C SER A 27 5.06 -10.87 -2.26
N TYR A 28 4.15 -9.99 -1.84
CA TYR A 28 3.65 -8.85 -2.59
C TYR A 28 3.25 -7.71 -1.63
N PRO A 29 3.21 -6.45 -2.09
CA PRO A 29 2.78 -5.32 -1.27
C PRO A 29 1.29 -5.42 -0.92
N ASP A 30 0.95 -5.21 0.35
CA ASP A 30 -0.42 -5.02 0.83
C ASP A 30 -0.85 -3.53 0.83
N GLY A 31 0.11 -2.62 0.62
CA GLY A 31 -0.08 -1.19 0.40
C GLY A 31 1.07 -0.59 -0.45
N PRO A 32 0.95 0.68 -0.88
CA PRO A 32 2.01 1.35 -1.63
C PRO A 32 3.22 1.64 -0.74
N GLU A 33 4.42 1.47 -1.29
CA GLU A 33 5.66 1.82 -0.60
C GLU A 33 5.90 3.32 -0.69
N LEU A 34 5.72 4.06 0.41
CA LEU A 34 5.67 5.54 0.39
C LEU A 34 6.96 6.21 -0.08
N THR A 35 8.10 5.54 0.02
CA THR A 35 9.38 6.02 -0.52
C THR A 35 9.38 6.04 -2.05
N LYS A 36 8.57 5.20 -2.70
CA LYS A 36 8.46 5.06 -4.16
C LYS A 36 7.16 5.63 -4.71
N THR A 37 6.07 5.40 -4.00
CA THR A 37 4.70 5.77 -4.35
C THR A 37 4.13 6.68 -3.25
N PRO A 38 4.68 7.90 -3.05
CA PRO A 38 4.15 8.85 -2.07
C PRO A 38 2.75 9.37 -2.43
N GLY A 39 2.32 9.17 -3.69
CA GLY A 39 1.09 9.72 -4.27
C GLY A 39 1.35 11.04 -4.97
N ALA A 40 0.63 11.28 -6.07
CA ALA A 40 0.73 12.54 -6.82
C ALA A 40 -0.62 12.95 -7.39
N LEU A 41 -0.86 14.26 -7.45
CA LEU A 41 -2.04 14.86 -8.04
C LEU A 41 -1.76 15.28 -9.49
N CYS A 42 -2.80 15.22 -10.31
CA CYS A 42 -2.77 15.66 -11.69
C CYS A 42 -2.58 17.19 -11.75
N GLU A 43 -1.55 17.63 -12.46
CA GLU A 43 -1.25 19.06 -12.62
C GLU A 43 -1.93 19.65 -13.85
N GLN A 44 -2.07 18.86 -14.92
CA GLN A 44 -2.58 19.30 -16.23
C GLN A 44 -3.69 18.37 -16.71
N GLY A 45 -4.86 18.95 -16.98
CA GLY A 45 -6.03 18.18 -17.39
C GLY A 45 -7.32 18.97 -17.32
N THR A 46 -8.45 18.27 -17.52
CA THR A 46 -9.77 18.89 -17.46
C THR A 46 -10.19 19.14 -16.02
N LYS A 47 -10.93 20.22 -15.76
CA LYS A 47 -11.46 20.52 -14.43
C LYS A 47 -12.78 19.78 -14.23
N ARG A 48 -12.89 19.02 -13.15
CA ARG A 48 -14.09 18.24 -12.81
C ARG A 48 -14.64 18.64 -11.44
N TYR A 49 -15.94 18.39 -11.29
CA TYR A 49 -16.71 18.63 -10.06
C TYR A 49 -16.71 20.10 -9.63
N GLN A 50 -17.40 20.41 -8.54
CA GLN A 50 -17.58 21.78 -8.06
C GLN A 50 -16.25 22.43 -7.62
N GLU A 51 -15.28 21.62 -7.16
CA GLU A 51 -13.97 22.10 -6.69
C GLU A 51 -12.95 22.33 -7.80
N ASN A 52 -13.34 22.17 -9.08
CA ASN A 52 -12.42 22.27 -10.21
C ASN A 52 -11.18 21.38 -10.04
N ILE A 53 -11.40 20.13 -9.62
CA ILE A 53 -10.34 19.13 -9.46
C ILE A 53 -9.75 18.82 -10.84
N THR A 54 -8.43 18.96 -10.99
CA THR A 54 -7.75 18.57 -12.24
C THR A 54 -7.86 17.06 -12.44
N TYR A 55 -8.32 16.63 -13.61
CA TYR A 55 -8.46 15.24 -14.00
C TYR A 55 -7.57 14.93 -15.21
N CYS A 56 -6.71 13.93 -15.02
CA CYS A 56 -5.89 13.36 -16.08
C CYS A 56 -6.63 12.15 -16.68
N GLU A 57 -6.76 12.10 -18.00
CA GLU A 57 -7.17 10.86 -18.68
C GLU A 57 -6.15 9.77 -18.40
N ARG A 58 -6.60 8.52 -18.31
CA ARG A 58 -5.71 7.40 -17.97
C ARG A 58 -4.71 7.19 -19.10
N ASP A 59 -3.44 7.33 -18.78
CA ASP A 59 -2.33 7.04 -19.68
C ASP A 59 -1.20 6.37 -18.91
N VAL A 60 -1.21 5.03 -18.90
CA VAL A 60 -0.18 4.22 -18.24
C VAL A 60 0.27 3.12 -19.21
N PRO A 61 1.39 3.33 -19.93
CA PRO A 61 1.88 2.39 -20.93
C PRO A 61 2.18 1.00 -20.35
N PRO A 62 2.01 -0.09 -21.11
CA PRO A 62 2.33 -1.44 -20.65
C PRO A 62 3.77 -1.60 -20.14
N GLU A 63 4.75 -0.92 -20.76
CA GLU A 63 6.15 -0.99 -20.34
C GLU A 63 6.38 -0.36 -18.97
N LEU A 64 5.75 0.79 -18.69
CA LEU A 64 5.78 1.41 -17.36
C LEU A 64 5.18 0.47 -16.29
N LYS A 65 4.12 -0.28 -16.64
CA LYS A 65 3.54 -1.27 -15.71
C LYS A 65 4.51 -2.40 -15.37
N LYS A 66 5.27 -2.89 -16.35
CA LYS A 66 6.30 -3.93 -16.13
C LYS A 66 7.46 -3.38 -15.30
N GLU A 67 7.88 -2.16 -15.59
CA GLU A 67 8.94 -1.46 -14.86
C GLU A 67 8.60 -1.30 -13.38
N ILE A 68 7.39 -0.84 -13.05
CA ILE A 68 6.94 -0.68 -11.66
C ILE A 68 6.97 -2.02 -10.91
N ILE A 69 6.50 -3.11 -11.52
CA ILE A 69 6.55 -4.44 -10.92
C ILE A 69 8.00 -4.86 -10.66
N ARG A 70 8.88 -4.67 -11.64
CA ARG A 70 10.31 -5.00 -11.53
C ARG A 70 10.96 -4.27 -10.36
N GLU A 71 10.72 -2.97 -10.24
CA GLU A 71 11.30 -2.15 -9.19
C GLU A 71 10.78 -2.51 -7.81
N TYR A 72 9.49 -2.84 -7.68
CA TYR A 72 8.96 -3.30 -6.41
C TYR A 72 9.60 -4.63 -5.96
N ASP A 73 9.80 -5.57 -6.89
CA ASP A 73 10.52 -6.81 -6.59
C ASP A 73 11.98 -6.54 -6.18
N GLU A 74 12.67 -5.65 -6.89
CA GLU A 74 14.11 -5.40 -6.71
C GLU A 74 14.43 -4.55 -5.48
N GLU A 75 13.61 -3.54 -5.17
CA GLU A 75 13.85 -2.58 -4.09
C GLU A 75 13.29 -3.05 -2.74
N PHE A 76 12.19 -3.82 -2.75
CA PHE A 76 11.48 -4.21 -1.52
C PHE A 76 11.47 -5.73 -1.28
N GLY A 77 12.08 -6.52 -2.16
CA GLY A 77 12.19 -7.97 -2.00
C GLY A 77 10.89 -8.74 -2.26
N PHE A 78 9.93 -8.14 -2.97
CA PHE A 78 8.73 -8.83 -3.41
C PHE A 78 9.02 -9.83 -4.53
N ASN A 79 8.06 -10.72 -4.81
CA ASN A 79 8.16 -11.77 -5.82
C ASN A 79 7.00 -11.71 -6.83
N ILE A 80 6.51 -10.52 -7.16
CA ILE A 80 5.35 -10.29 -8.02
C ILE A 80 5.56 -10.92 -9.40
N ARG A 81 6.78 -10.83 -9.97
CA ARG A 81 7.09 -11.45 -11.29
C ARG A 81 6.97 -12.97 -11.30
N ARG A 82 6.99 -13.63 -10.14
CA ARG A 82 6.86 -15.09 -9.99
C ARG A 82 5.41 -15.53 -9.73
N MET A 83 4.47 -14.58 -9.66
CA MET A 83 3.06 -14.83 -9.36
C MET A 83 2.19 -14.71 -10.62
N PRO A 84 0.94 -15.23 -10.61
CA PRO A 84 0.03 -15.09 -11.73
C PRO A 84 -0.22 -13.60 -12.06
N ARG A 85 0.09 -13.19 -13.29
CA ARG A 85 -0.03 -11.77 -13.69
C ARG A 85 -1.44 -11.20 -13.48
N ASN A 86 -2.48 -12.02 -13.63
CA ASN A 86 -3.89 -11.62 -13.46
C ASN A 86 -4.28 -11.33 -12.00
N ASP A 87 -3.44 -11.70 -11.04
CA ASP A 87 -3.68 -11.38 -9.63
C ASP A 87 -3.33 -9.92 -9.29
N PHE A 88 -2.71 -9.19 -10.22
CA PHE A 88 -2.22 -7.84 -10.01
C PHE A 88 -2.79 -6.84 -11.01
N LYS A 89 -3.04 -5.61 -10.56
CA LYS A 89 -3.12 -4.43 -11.42
C LYS A 89 -1.99 -3.46 -11.06
N ILE A 90 -1.67 -2.55 -11.97
CA ILE A 90 -0.93 -1.35 -11.61
C ILE A 90 -1.97 -0.28 -11.35
N ASP A 91 -2.02 0.18 -10.11
CA ASP A 91 -3.10 1.01 -9.60
C ASP A 91 -2.57 2.35 -9.12
N HIS A 92 -3.46 3.34 -9.10
CA HIS A 92 -3.15 4.69 -8.66
C HIS A 92 -3.28 4.81 -7.15
N PHE A 93 -2.26 5.25 -6.41
CA PHE A 93 -2.38 5.47 -4.96
C PHE A 93 -3.45 6.52 -4.65
N ILE A 94 -3.41 7.66 -5.34
CA ILE A 94 -4.53 8.61 -5.41
C ILE A 94 -5.28 8.33 -6.74
N PRO A 95 -6.56 7.91 -6.72
CA PRO A 95 -7.33 7.60 -7.92
C PRO A 95 -7.49 8.80 -8.86
N LEU A 96 -7.51 8.54 -10.16
CA LEU A 96 -7.80 9.57 -11.17
C LEU A 96 -9.15 10.27 -10.92
N SER A 97 -10.15 9.54 -10.39
CA SER A 97 -11.50 10.06 -10.11
C SER A 97 -11.51 11.23 -9.11
N ILE A 98 -10.46 11.35 -8.28
CA ILE A 98 -10.28 12.43 -7.30
C ILE A 98 -9.04 13.29 -7.60
N GLY A 99 -8.54 13.20 -8.83
CA GLY A 99 -7.46 14.05 -9.34
C GLY A 99 -6.06 13.49 -9.15
N GLY A 100 -5.90 12.17 -9.00
CA GLY A 100 -4.58 11.55 -9.05
C GLY A 100 -3.88 11.67 -10.41
N ALA A 101 -2.55 11.58 -10.42
CA ALA A 101 -1.72 11.63 -11.64
C ALA A 101 -1.41 10.23 -12.20
N ASN A 102 -1.07 10.14 -13.49
CA ASN A 102 -0.49 8.92 -14.10
C ASN A 102 1.00 8.73 -13.82
N SER A 103 1.62 9.57 -12.98
CA SER A 103 3.05 9.49 -12.69
C SER A 103 3.40 8.21 -11.95
N LYS A 104 4.63 7.73 -12.15
CA LYS A 104 5.19 6.58 -11.44
C LYS A 104 5.12 6.72 -9.91
N THR A 105 5.26 7.94 -9.39
CA THR A 105 5.13 8.27 -7.96
C THR A 105 3.71 8.13 -7.41
N ASN A 106 2.71 7.91 -8.27
CA ASN A 106 1.34 7.61 -7.91
C ASN A 106 0.92 6.20 -8.32
N LEU A 107 1.82 5.36 -8.85
CA LEU A 107 1.49 4.02 -9.32
C LEU A 107 2.19 2.94 -8.48
N TRP A 108 1.50 1.82 -8.26
CA TRP A 108 2.06 0.67 -7.54
C TRP A 108 1.39 -0.65 -7.95
N PRO A 109 2.05 -1.81 -7.74
CA PRO A 109 1.43 -3.12 -7.96
C PRO A 109 0.42 -3.42 -6.87
N GLN A 110 -0.86 -3.56 -7.21
CA GLN A 110 -1.91 -3.90 -6.26
C GLN A 110 -2.44 -5.31 -6.50
N HIS A 111 -2.32 -6.18 -5.49
CA HIS A 111 -2.81 -7.56 -5.54
C HIS A 111 -4.34 -7.64 -5.36
N LYS A 112 -4.95 -8.72 -5.86
CA LYS A 112 -6.39 -8.99 -5.78
C LYS A 112 -6.97 -9.04 -4.39
N SER A 113 -6.18 -9.44 -3.39
CA SER A 113 -6.62 -9.40 -1.99
C SER A 113 -6.84 -7.96 -1.52
N VAL A 114 -6.12 -6.99 -2.09
CA VAL A 114 -6.20 -5.58 -1.74
C VAL A 114 -7.29 -4.89 -2.55
N TYR A 115 -7.28 -5.02 -3.87
CA TYR A 115 -8.23 -4.27 -4.70
C TYR A 115 -9.68 -4.71 -4.54
N LYS A 116 -9.94 -5.95 -4.10
CA LYS A 116 -11.29 -6.39 -3.70
C LYS A 116 -11.86 -5.57 -2.54
N ILE A 117 -10.99 -4.98 -1.72
CA ILE A 117 -11.37 -4.14 -0.57
C ILE A 117 -11.39 -2.67 -0.99
N THR A 118 -10.36 -2.20 -1.69
CA THR A 118 -10.20 -0.77 -1.98
C THR A 118 -11.07 -0.27 -3.13
N ASP A 119 -11.35 -1.07 -4.15
CA ASP A 119 -12.08 -0.61 -5.34
C ASP A 119 -13.52 -0.15 -5.03
N PRO A 120 -14.30 -0.85 -4.17
CA PRO A 120 -15.60 -0.34 -3.71
C PRO A 120 -15.50 0.99 -2.96
N ILE A 121 -14.45 1.18 -2.17
CA ILE A 121 -14.22 2.42 -1.41
C ILE A 121 -13.85 3.56 -2.34
N GLU A 122 -13.00 3.32 -3.34
CA GLU A 122 -12.68 4.29 -4.38
C GLU A 122 -13.92 4.73 -5.16
N HIS A 123 -14.82 3.79 -5.46
CA HIS A 123 -16.09 4.09 -6.08
C HIS A 123 -16.96 5.00 -5.20
N LEU A 124 -17.08 4.66 -3.91
CA LEU A 124 -17.86 5.44 -2.95
C LEU A 124 -17.27 6.85 -2.79
N VAL A 125 -15.96 6.98 -2.64
CA VAL A 125 -15.28 8.29 -2.60
C VAL A 125 -15.55 9.11 -3.86
N ALA A 126 -15.48 8.49 -5.04
CA ALA A 126 -15.77 9.17 -6.31
C ALA A 126 -17.22 9.66 -6.40
N GLN A 127 -18.18 8.88 -5.88
CA GLN A 127 -19.58 9.31 -5.78
C GLN A 127 -19.72 10.52 -4.85
N LYS A 128 -19.14 10.47 -3.65
CA LYS A 128 -19.20 11.56 -2.68
C LYS A 128 -18.55 12.85 -3.20
N ILE A 129 -17.45 12.76 -3.94
CA ILE A 129 -16.83 13.90 -4.62
C ILE A 129 -17.77 14.48 -5.69
N LYS A 130 -18.38 13.61 -6.52
CA LYS A 130 -19.32 14.02 -7.56
C LYS A 130 -20.53 14.75 -6.98
N GLU A 131 -21.02 14.31 -5.84
CA GLU A 131 -22.15 14.90 -5.11
C GLU A 131 -21.75 16.10 -4.25
N SER A 132 -20.45 16.46 -4.23
CA SER A 132 -19.90 17.54 -3.39
C SER A 132 -20.17 17.34 -1.89
N ARG A 133 -20.23 16.08 -1.46
CA ARG A 133 -20.39 15.62 -0.07
C ARG A 133 -19.07 15.49 0.68
N ILE A 134 -17.95 15.46 -0.04
CA ILE A 134 -16.60 15.40 0.51
C ILE A 134 -15.68 16.35 -0.26
N LYS A 135 -14.74 16.98 0.43
CA LYS A 135 -13.68 17.81 -0.15
C LYS A 135 -12.60 16.95 -0.80
N GLN A 136 -11.91 17.43 -1.83
CA GLN A 136 -10.81 16.67 -2.45
C GLN A 136 -9.75 16.25 -1.42
N ALA A 137 -9.37 17.17 -0.54
CA ALA A 137 -8.36 16.92 0.49
C ALA A 137 -8.76 15.74 1.40
N ASP A 138 -10.02 15.69 1.82
CA ASP A 138 -10.55 14.59 2.65
C ASP A 138 -10.67 13.29 1.86
N ALA A 139 -11.09 13.34 0.60
CA ALA A 139 -11.10 12.16 -0.26
C ALA A 139 -9.70 11.57 -0.43
N VAL A 140 -8.68 12.41 -0.65
CA VAL A 140 -7.28 11.97 -0.71
C VAL A 140 -6.83 11.35 0.61
N ARG A 141 -7.13 12.00 1.74
CA ARG A 141 -6.82 11.48 3.08
C ARG A 141 -7.42 10.09 3.30
N VAL A 142 -8.70 9.92 3.01
CA VAL A 142 -9.44 8.66 3.19
C VAL A 142 -8.85 7.54 2.34
N ILE A 143 -8.55 7.81 1.07
CA ILE A 143 -7.94 6.80 0.19
C ILE A 143 -6.55 6.40 0.70
N ARG A 144 -5.73 7.38 1.12
CA ARG A 144 -4.40 7.09 1.68
C ARG A 144 -4.52 6.22 2.92
N GLU A 145 -5.44 6.55 3.82
CA GLU A 145 -5.66 5.80 5.05
C GLU A 145 -5.99 4.33 4.78
N VAL A 146 -6.93 4.04 3.89
CA VAL A 146 -7.32 2.65 3.62
C VAL A 146 -6.27 1.87 2.82
N LYS A 147 -5.59 2.51 1.85
CA LYS A 147 -4.54 1.84 1.06
C LYS A 147 -3.26 1.59 1.85
N LEU A 148 -3.00 2.36 2.90
CA LEU A 148 -1.89 2.12 3.84
C LEU A 148 -2.27 1.19 5.00
N ASN A 149 -3.57 1.03 5.28
CA ASN A 149 -4.03 0.17 6.35
C ASN A 149 -5.43 -0.39 6.04
N LEU A 150 -5.48 -1.59 5.47
CA LEU A 150 -6.75 -2.23 5.10
C LEU A 150 -7.68 -2.50 6.28
N SER A 151 -7.17 -2.58 7.51
CA SER A 151 -8.00 -2.73 8.71
C SER A 151 -8.91 -1.53 8.96
N LYS A 152 -8.60 -0.37 8.36
CA LYS A 152 -9.42 0.85 8.41
C LYS A 152 -10.61 0.85 7.47
N ALA A 153 -10.71 -0.11 6.55
CA ALA A 153 -11.79 -0.16 5.57
C ALA A 153 -13.21 -0.05 6.18
N PRO A 154 -13.58 -0.77 7.25
CA PRO A 154 -14.92 -0.66 7.84
C PRO A 154 -15.21 0.73 8.44
N GLU A 155 -14.21 1.38 9.03
CA GLU A 155 -14.33 2.73 9.59
C GLU A 155 -14.50 3.77 8.50
N VAL A 156 -13.67 3.67 7.45
CA VAL A 156 -13.73 4.52 6.26
C VAL A 156 -15.09 4.42 5.56
N ILE A 157 -15.61 3.20 5.40
CA ILE A 157 -16.94 2.99 4.78
C ILE A 157 -18.03 3.70 5.60
N ARG A 158 -18.07 3.49 6.92
CA ARG A 158 -19.06 4.16 7.79
C ARG A 158 -18.97 5.68 7.71
N TYR A 159 -17.75 6.22 7.67
CA TYR A 159 -17.54 7.65 7.50
C TYR A 159 -18.14 8.13 6.17
N LEU A 160 -17.79 7.50 5.05
CA LEU A 160 -18.28 7.89 3.73
C LEU A 160 -19.80 7.75 3.60
N GLU A 161 -20.41 6.72 4.19
CA GLU A 161 -21.86 6.52 4.21
C GLU A 161 -22.60 7.60 5.01
N SER A 162 -21.94 8.25 5.97
CA SER A 162 -22.54 9.31 6.80
C SER A 162 -22.57 10.70 6.15
N LEU A 163 -21.89 10.89 5.01
CA LEU A 163 -21.80 12.15 4.25
C LEU A 163 -22.99 12.33 3.29
#